data_AF-A0A147IJD5-F1
#
_entry.id   AF-A0A147IJD5-F1
#
_cell.length_a   1.000
_cell.length_b   1.000
_cell.length_c   1.000
_cell.angle_alpha   90.00
_cell.angle_beta   90.00
_cell.angle_gamma   90.00
#
_symmetry.space_group_name_H-M   'P 1'
#
loop_
_entity.id
_entity.type
_entity.pdbx_description
1 polymer ?
#
loop_
_entity_poly.entity_id
_entity_poly.type
_entity_poly.pdbx_seq_one_letter_code
_entity_poly.pdbx_strand_id
1 'polypeptide(L)'
;MTVHFIGAGPGAPDLLTLRGRDLIAACPVCLYAGSLVPEAVLAHCPPGARVVNTAPMTLDEIMAEIADAHAKGQDVARLHSGDLSVWSAMGEQVRRLRELGIPISVTPGVPSFAAAAAVLESELTLPGIAQSVILTRTPGRASAMPEG
;
A
#
# COMPACT_ATOMS: atom_id res chain seq x y z
N MET A 1 6.62 18.27 -3.20
CA MET A 1 6.74 16.86 -3.56
C MET A 1 6.59 16.00 -2.32
N THR A 2 5.69 15.01 -2.35
CA THR A 2 5.40 14.05 -1.29
C THR A 2 5.27 12.65 -1.87
N VAL A 3 5.73 11.63 -1.14
CA VAL A 3 5.42 10.23 -1.42
C VAL A 3 4.15 9.84 -0.64
N HIS A 4 3.08 9.56 -1.37
CA HIS A 4 1.79 9.14 -0.82
C HIS A 4 1.73 7.61 -0.82
N PHE A 5 1.95 6.99 0.34
CA PHE A 5 1.64 5.58 0.52
C PHE A 5 0.12 5.41 0.61
N ILE A 6 -0.44 4.53 -0.21
CA ILE A 6 -1.90 4.34 -0.34
C ILE A 6 -2.21 2.85 -0.25
N GLY A 7 -3.09 2.47 0.68
CA GLY A 7 -3.71 1.16 0.70
C GLY A 7 -4.75 1.04 -0.43
N ALA A 8 -4.49 0.17 -1.39
CA ALA A 8 -5.33 -0.03 -2.57
C ALA A 8 -6.62 -0.82 -2.29
N GLY A 9 -6.79 -1.31 -1.07
CA GLY A 9 -7.90 -2.19 -0.71
C GLY A 9 -7.69 -3.64 -1.15
N PRO A 10 -8.69 -4.51 -0.95
CA PRO A 10 -8.55 -5.96 -1.07
C PRO A 10 -8.59 -6.49 -2.51
N GLY A 11 -8.80 -5.61 -3.51
CA GLY A 11 -8.81 -5.98 -4.92
C GLY A 11 -9.81 -5.16 -5.72
N ALA A 12 -11.09 -5.08 -5.32
CA ALA A 12 -12.06 -4.34 -6.12
C ALA A 12 -11.70 -2.83 -6.16
N PRO A 13 -11.66 -2.17 -7.35
CA PRO A 13 -11.25 -0.76 -7.46
C PRO A 13 -12.14 0.22 -6.69
N ASP A 14 -13.41 -0.12 -6.51
CA ASP A 14 -14.40 0.65 -5.75
C ASP A 14 -14.24 0.53 -4.22
N LEU A 15 -13.36 -0.36 -3.75
CA LEU A 15 -12.95 -0.45 -2.36
C LEU A 15 -11.72 0.43 -2.03
N LEU A 16 -11.27 1.24 -2.99
CA LEU A 16 -10.38 2.36 -2.72
C LEU A 16 -11.09 3.37 -1.81
N THR A 17 -10.32 3.98 -0.91
CA THR A 17 -10.81 5.18 -0.25
C THR A 17 -10.91 6.32 -1.26
N LEU A 18 -11.85 7.24 -1.08
CA LEU A 18 -11.96 8.44 -1.93
C LEU A 18 -10.63 9.22 -1.98
N ARG A 19 -9.98 9.38 -0.82
CA ARG A 19 -8.65 10.01 -0.73
C ARG A 19 -7.61 9.25 -1.55
N GLY A 20 -7.58 7.91 -1.49
CA GLY A 20 -6.65 7.09 -2.25
C GLY A 20 -6.80 7.31 -3.76
N ARG A 21 -8.04 7.24 -4.27
CA ARG A 21 -8.35 7.51 -5.68
C ARG A 21 -7.91 8.92 -6.11
N ASP A 22 -8.24 9.93 -5.31
CA ASP A 22 -7.95 11.33 -5.65
C ASP A 22 -6.44 11.61 -5.64
N LEU A 23 -5.68 10.98 -4.73
CA LEU A 23 -4.21 11.06 -4.73
C LEU A 23 -3.60 10.34 -5.95
N ILE A 24 -4.11 9.18 -6.34
CA ILE A 24 -3.67 8.48 -7.56
C ILE A 24 -3.84 9.39 -8.78
N ALA A 25 -4.99 10.06 -8.89
CA ALA A 25 -5.28 10.98 -9.99
C ALA A 25 -4.43 12.25 -10.00
N ALA A 26 -3.89 12.65 -8.85
CA ALA A 26 -3.04 13.84 -8.71
C ALA A 26 -1.54 13.57 -8.92
N CYS A 27 -1.09 12.31 -8.80
CA CYS A 27 0.34 11.98 -8.84
C CYS A 27 0.84 11.71 -10.27
N PRO A 28 1.84 12.43 -10.78
CA PRO A 28 2.46 12.15 -12.09
C PRO A 28 3.32 10.87 -12.10
N VAL A 29 3.65 10.31 -10.93
CA VAL A 29 4.38 9.05 -10.80
C VAL A 29 3.56 8.09 -9.93
N CYS A 30 3.33 6.87 -10.41
CA CYS A 30 2.62 5.83 -9.69
C CYS A 30 3.46 4.55 -9.63
N LEU A 31 3.87 4.15 -8.42
CA LEU A 31 4.57 2.90 -8.17
C LEU A 31 3.60 1.91 -7.51
N TYR A 32 3.47 0.70 -8.04
CA TYR A 32 2.54 -0.31 -7.51
C TYR A 32 3.20 -1.67 -7.29
N ALA A 33 2.77 -2.37 -6.23
CA ALA A 33 3.33 -3.65 -5.81
C ALA A 33 2.76 -4.86 -6.56
N GLY A 34 3.02 -4.96 -7.87
CA GLY A 34 2.74 -6.16 -8.66
C GLY A 34 1.26 -6.46 -8.91
N SER A 35 0.97 -7.74 -9.18
CA SER A 35 -0.34 -8.24 -9.57
C SER A 35 -1.40 -8.17 -8.46
N LEU A 36 -1.03 -7.84 -7.23
CA LEU A 36 -1.97 -7.66 -6.12
C LEU A 36 -2.70 -6.31 -6.15
N VAL A 37 -2.27 -5.39 -7.02
CA VAL A 37 -2.98 -4.14 -7.33
C VAL A 37 -3.59 -4.28 -8.72
N PRO A 38 -4.91 -4.31 -8.87
CA PRO A 38 -5.54 -4.52 -10.17
C PRO A 38 -5.35 -3.34 -11.11
N GLU A 39 -5.27 -3.62 -12.41
CA GLU A 39 -5.08 -2.61 -13.46
C GLU A 39 -6.15 -1.52 -13.45
N ALA A 40 -7.39 -1.86 -13.07
CA ALA A 40 -8.47 -0.89 -12.96
C ALA A 40 -8.24 0.18 -11.88
N VAL A 41 -7.42 -0.08 -10.85
CA VAL A 41 -6.95 0.96 -9.91
C VAL A 41 -5.99 1.93 -10.61
N LEU A 42 -5.13 1.42 -11.49
CA LEU A 42 -4.14 2.21 -12.22
C LEU A 42 -4.79 3.13 -13.27
N ALA A 43 -6.01 2.81 -13.72
CA ALA A 43 -6.79 3.64 -14.64
C ALA A 43 -7.15 5.03 -14.07
N HIS A 44 -7.00 5.23 -12.75
CA HIS A 44 -7.15 6.54 -12.12
C HIS A 44 -5.92 7.44 -12.28
N CYS A 45 -4.76 6.92 -12.72
CA CYS A 45 -3.56 7.75 -12.92
C CYS A 45 -3.81 8.83 -13.97
N PRO A 46 -3.21 10.03 -13.83
CA PRO A 46 -3.38 11.08 -14.82
C PRO A 46 -2.76 10.68 -16.17
N PRO A 47 -3.23 11.26 -17.29
CA PRO A 47 -2.62 11.04 -18.60
C PRO A 47 -1.12 11.36 -18.58
N GLY A 48 -0.30 10.46 -19.13
CA GLY A 48 1.15 10.62 -19.16
C GLY A 48 1.86 10.30 -17.86
N ALA A 49 1.17 9.77 -16.84
CA ALA A 49 1.80 9.31 -15.61
C ALA A 49 2.86 8.24 -15.87
N ARG A 50 3.98 8.30 -15.14
CA ARG A 50 4.97 7.22 -15.07
C ARG A 50 4.44 6.14 -14.14
N VAL A 51 3.93 5.04 -14.71
CA VAL A 51 3.42 3.90 -13.95
C VAL A 51 4.46 2.78 -13.91
N VAL A 52 4.92 2.41 -12.71
CA VAL A 52 6.03 1.46 -12.50
C VAL A 52 5.60 0.29 -11.63
N ASN A 53 5.71 -0.92 -12.18
CA ASN A 53 5.55 -2.16 -11.42
C ASN A 53 6.80 -2.43 -10.59
N THR A 54 6.66 -2.49 -9.27
CA THR A 54 7.82 -2.70 -8.39
C THR A 54 7.97 -4.12 -7.87
N ALA A 55 7.10 -5.06 -8.26
CA ALA A 55 7.29 -6.46 -7.92
C ALA A 55 8.63 -7.06 -8.39
N PRO A 56 9.18 -6.71 -9.57
CA PRO A 56 10.50 -7.21 -9.99
C PRO A 56 11.67 -6.40 -9.43
N MET A 57 11.42 -5.35 -8.63
CA MET A 57 12.43 -4.40 -8.19
C MET A 57 12.90 -4.70 -6.77
N THR A 58 14.18 -4.46 -6.53
CA THR A 58 14.78 -4.39 -5.20
C THR A 58 14.36 -3.10 -4.48
N LEU A 59 14.56 -3.08 -3.16
CA LEU A 59 14.32 -1.86 -2.37
C LEU A 59 15.20 -0.69 -2.84
N ASP A 60 16.45 -0.94 -3.24
CA ASP A 60 17.36 0.10 -3.75
C ASP A 60 16.83 0.73 -5.05
N GLU A 61 16.34 -0.10 -5.98
CA GLU A 61 15.73 0.38 -7.24
C GLU A 61 14.44 1.15 -6.99
N ILE A 62 13.59 0.71 -6.05
CA ILE A 62 12.37 1.44 -5.65
C ILE A 62 12.74 2.82 -5.10
N MET A 63 13.76 2.90 -4.24
CA MET A 63 14.22 4.16 -3.67
C MET A 63 14.85 5.07 -4.72
N ALA A 64 15.52 4.52 -5.74
CA ALA A 64 16.05 5.28 -6.85
C ALA A 64 14.94 5.93 -7.69
N GLU A 65 13.87 5.21 -8.01
CA GLU A 65 12.69 5.79 -8.70
C GLU A 65 12.05 6.94 -7.89
N ILE A 66 11.95 6.76 -6.56
CA ILE A 66 11.39 7.80 -5.68
C ILE A 66 12.34 9.01 -5.60
N ALA A 67 13.66 8.79 -5.51
CA ALA A 67 14.65 9.85 -5.49
C ALA A 67 14.65 10.66 -6.80
N ASP A 68 14.52 9.98 -7.94
CA ASP A 68 14.40 10.62 -9.26
C ASP A 68 13.13 11.47 -9.37
N ALA A 69 11.99 10.98 -8.88
CA ALA A 69 10.75 11.75 -8.82
C ALA A 69 10.89 12.96 -7.87
N HIS A 70 11.53 12.76 -6.72
CA HIS A 70 11.80 13.82 -5.75
C HIS A 70 12.67 14.93 -6.34
N ALA A 71 13.76 14.59 -7.03
CA ALA A 71 14.64 15.55 -7.70
C ALA A 71 13.91 16.38 -8.78
N LYS A 72 12.85 15.82 -9.37
CA LYS A 72 11.98 16.49 -10.36
C LYS A 72 10.79 17.22 -9.73
N GLY A 73 10.63 17.18 -8.41
CA GLY A 73 9.50 17.79 -7.70
C GLY A 73 8.15 17.09 -7.93
N GLN A 74 8.16 15.82 -8.35
CA GLN A 74 6.97 15.07 -8.77
C GLN A 74 6.39 14.23 -7.62
N ASP A 75 5.13 14.46 -7.26
CA ASP A 75 4.44 13.62 -6.26
C ASP A 75 4.35 12.15 -6.72
N VAL A 76 4.45 11.24 -5.76
CA VAL A 76 4.47 9.79 -6.02
C VAL A 76 3.30 9.13 -5.32
N ALA A 77 2.44 8.45 -6.08
CA ALA A 77 1.47 7.49 -5.53
C ALA A 77 2.16 6.13 -5.37
N ARG A 78 2.27 5.63 -4.13
CA ARG A 78 2.90 4.34 -3.80
C ARG A 78 1.83 3.36 -3.31
N LEU A 79 1.40 2.47 -4.19
CA LEU A 79 0.27 1.57 -3.98
C LEU A 79 0.69 0.23 -3.38
N HIS A 80 0.04 -0.15 -2.29
CA HIS A 80 0.15 -1.47 -1.66
C HIS A 80 -1.23 -2.12 -1.56
N SER A 81 -1.30 -3.44 -1.70
CA SER A 81 -2.56 -4.18 -1.52
C SER A 81 -3.06 -4.10 -0.08
N GLY A 82 -4.38 -4.06 0.10
CA GLY A 82 -5.03 -4.00 1.41
C GLY A 82 -4.79 -2.68 2.13
N ASP A 83 -4.31 -2.78 3.37
CA ASP A 83 -3.91 -1.65 4.21
C ASP A 83 -2.39 -1.68 4.49
N LEU A 84 -1.82 -0.51 4.76
CA LEU A 84 -0.38 -0.34 4.96
C LEU A 84 0.12 -0.81 6.33
N SER A 85 -0.78 -1.01 7.30
CA SER A 85 -0.39 -1.36 8.68
C SER A 85 0.02 -2.82 8.87
N VAL A 86 -0.41 -3.73 7.99
CA VAL A 86 -0.23 -5.18 8.16
C VAL A 86 0.51 -5.78 6.96
N TRP A 87 1.73 -6.28 7.19
CA TRP A 87 2.60 -6.97 6.21
C TRP A 87 2.83 -6.25 4.87
N SER A 88 2.80 -4.92 4.85
CA SER A 88 2.93 -4.12 3.62
C SER A 88 4.36 -3.91 3.14
N ALA A 89 5.38 -4.13 3.98
CA ALA A 89 6.76 -3.71 3.77
C ALA A 89 6.93 -2.18 3.55
N MET A 90 5.96 -1.36 3.98
CA MET A 90 6.10 0.11 3.97
C MET A 90 7.24 0.59 4.90
N GLY A 91 7.44 -0.09 6.03
CA GLY A 91 8.35 0.37 7.10
C GLY A 91 9.80 0.56 6.65
N GLU A 92 10.33 -0.34 5.82
CA GLU A 92 11.71 -0.23 5.30
C GLU A 92 11.90 0.95 4.35
N GLN A 93 10.90 1.26 3.53
CA GLN A 93 10.90 2.42 2.63
C GLN A 93 10.79 3.71 3.44
N VAL A 94 9.87 3.78 4.41
CA VAL A 94 9.69 4.95 5.28
C VAL A 94 10.97 5.31 6.03
N ARG A 95 11.71 4.32 6.54
CA ARG A 95 13.01 4.57 7.20
C ARG A 95 13.98 5.30 6.26
N ARG A 96 14.18 4.78 5.05
CA ARG A 96 15.09 5.38 4.06
C ARG A 96 14.62 6.75 3.57
N LEU A 97 13.31 6.92 3.36
CA LEU A 97 12.75 8.22 2.94
C LEU A 97 12.95 9.30 4.01
N ARG A 98 12.83 8.94 5.30
CA ARG A 98 13.13 9.86 6.41
C ARG A 98 14.60 10.23 6.47
N GLU A 99 15.51 9.29 6.26
CA GLU A 99 16.96 9.54 6.19
C GLU A 99 17.31 10.51 5.06
N LEU A 100 16.60 10.42 3.93
CA LEU A 100 16.76 11.31 2.78
C LEU A 100 16.00 12.64 2.90
N GLY A 101 15.24 12.86 3.98
CA GLY A 101 14.42 14.06 4.16
C GLY A 101 13.25 14.18 3.18
N ILE A 102 12.82 13.09 2.54
CA ILE A 102 11.73 13.07 1.57
C ILE A 102 10.39 13.02 2.31
N PRO A 103 9.46 13.98 2.10
CA PRO A 103 8.17 14.00 2.77
C PRO A 103 7.30 12.80 2.39
N ILE A 104 6.60 12.25 3.37
CA ILE A 104 5.66 11.14 3.16
C ILE A 104 4.28 11.45 3.72
N SER A 105 3.27 10.78 3.19
CA SER A 105 1.96 10.64 3.81
C SER A 105 1.45 9.21 3.69
N VAL A 106 0.50 8.83 4.55
CA VAL A 106 -0.07 7.48 4.62
C VAL A 106 -1.58 7.60 4.53
N THR A 107 -2.17 7.04 3.47
CA THR A 107 -3.62 6.91 3.31
C THR A 107 -4.03 5.46 3.58
N PRO A 108 -4.86 5.22 4.61
CA PRO A 108 -5.27 3.86 4.97
C PRO A 108 -6.11 3.23 3.86
N GLY A 109 -6.11 1.90 3.82
CA GLY A 109 -6.92 1.08 2.93
C GLY A 109 -7.82 0.10 3.69
N VAL A 110 -8.68 -0.60 2.96
CA VAL A 110 -9.49 -1.68 3.53
C VAL A 110 -8.61 -2.96 3.60
N PRO A 111 -8.34 -3.51 4.80
CA PRO A 111 -7.53 -4.72 4.92
C PRO A 111 -8.30 -5.98 4.48
N SER A 112 -7.57 -6.99 4.02
CA SER A 112 -8.17 -8.21 3.44
C SER A 112 -9.04 -9.00 4.42
N PHE A 113 -8.73 -9.00 5.72
CA PHE A 113 -9.56 -9.70 6.71
C PHE A 113 -10.95 -9.06 6.86
N ALA A 114 -11.05 -7.73 6.74
CA ALA A 114 -12.33 -7.03 6.77
C ALA A 114 -13.14 -7.33 5.51
N ALA A 115 -12.47 -7.41 4.36
CA ALA A 115 -13.09 -7.82 3.10
C ALA A 115 -13.61 -9.27 3.18
N ALA A 116 -12.83 -10.19 3.75
CA ALA A 116 -13.24 -11.57 3.95
C ALA A 116 -14.45 -11.68 4.89
N ALA A 117 -14.46 -10.92 5.99
CA ALA A 117 -15.60 -10.87 6.91
C ALA A 117 -16.87 -10.35 6.21
N ALA A 118 -16.75 -9.33 5.34
CA ALA A 118 -17.87 -8.79 4.57
C ALA A 118 -18.43 -9.82 3.57
N VAL A 119 -17.57 -10.57 2.87
CA VAL A 119 -17.99 -11.66 1.95
C VAL A 119 -18.72 -12.77 2.70
N LEU A 120 -18.33 -13.04 3.95
CA LEU A 120 -18.97 -14.04 4.82
C LEU A 120 -20.18 -13.50 5.58
N GLU A 121 -20.56 -12.23 5.38
CA GLU A 121 -21.63 -11.56 6.13
C GLU A 121 -21.47 -11.72 7.66
N SER A 122 -20.22 -11.68 8.14
CA SER A 122 -19.87 -12.09 9.50
C SER A 122 -19.24 -10.94 10.30
N GLU A 123 -19.77 -10.71 11.51
CA GLU A 123 -19.10 -9.89 12.52
C GLU A 123 -18.04 -10.75 13.24
N LEU A 124 -16.77 -10.35 13.22
CA LEU A 124 -15.68 -11.12 13.84
C LEU A 124 -15.70 -11.09 15.37
N THR A 125 -16.31 -10.05 15.95
CA THR A 125 -16.53 -9.90 17.38
C THR A 125 -18.01 -10.04 17.67
N LEU A 126 -18.39 -10.86 18.64
CA LEU A 126 -19.78 -11.11 18.96
C LEU A 126 -19.97 -11.11 20.50
N PRO A 127 -20.83 -10.24 21.06
CA PRO A 127 -21.02 -10.16 22.51
C PRO A 127 -21.33 -11.50 23.15
N GLY A 128 -20.59 -11.86 24.21
CA GLY A 128 -20.72 -13.14 24.90
C GLY A 128 -20.06 -14.34 24.20
N ILE A 129 -19.46 -14.14 23.02
CA ILE A 129 -18.85 -15.22 22.21
C ILE A 129 -17.39 -14.91 21.90
N ALA A 130 -17.10 -13.77 21.25
CA ALA A 130 -15.75 -13.36 20.87
C ALA A 130 -15.57 -11.85 21.02
N GLN A 131 -14.48 -11.42 21.66
CA GLN A 131 -14.17 -9.98 21.87
C GLN A 131 -12.76 -9.61 21.39
N SER A 132 -12.09 -10.53 20.70
CA SER A 132 -10.71 -10.37 20.24
C SER A 132 -10.55 -10.89 18.81
N VAL A 133 -9.74 -10.19 18.02
CA VAL A 133 -9.31 -10.63 16.68
C VAL A 133 -7.79 -10.68 16.68
N ILE A 134 -7.22 -11.82 16.33
CA ILE A 134 -5.77 -12.00 16.22
C ILE A 134 -5.39 -12.00 14.73
N LEU A 135 -4.65 -10.98 14.31
CA LEU A 135 -4.05 -10.93 12.98
C LEU A 135 -2.67 -11.56 13.05
N THR A 136 -2.47 -12.68 12.38
CA THR A 136 -1.21 -13.42 12.42
C THR A 136 -0.90 -14.08 11.08
N ARG A 137 0.31 -14.63 10.98
CA ARG A 137 0.79 -15.43 9.86
C ARG A 137 1.45 -16.69 10.41
N THR A 138 1.43 -17.78 9.65
CA THR A 138 2.23 -18.97 9.99
C THR A 138 3.69 -18.79 9.54
N PRO A 139 4.64 -19.48 10.20
CA PRO A 139 5.98 -19.65 9.67
C PRO A 139 5.95 -20.31 8.28
N GLY A 140 6.97 -20.06 7.46
CA GLY A 140 7.06 -20.60 6.10
C GLY A 140 8.24 -19.99 5.35
N ARG A 141 8.11 -19.76 4.03
CA ARG A 141 9.11 -19.01 3.22
C ARG A 141 9.14 -17.50 3.52
N ALA A 142 8.67 -17.12 4.71
CA ALA A 142 8.54 -15.75 5.17
C ALA A 142 9.82 -15.27 5.86
N SER A 143 9.96 -13.96 6.04
CA SER A 143 10.93 -13.39 6.98
C SER A 143 10.74 -13.98 8.37
N ALA A 144 11.85 -14.18 9.10
CA ALA A 144 11.82 -14.62 10.49
C ALA A 144 11.02 -13.64 11.36
N MET A 145 10.40 -14.16 12.43
CA MET A 145 9.82 -13.33 13.47
C MET A 145 10.95 -12.71 14.31
N PRO A 146 10.74 -11.53 14.93
CA PRO A 146 11.70 -10.96 15.88
C PRO A 146 11.99 -11.91 17.04
N GLU A 147 13.17 -11.79 17.64
CA GLU A 147 13.43 -12.39 18.95
C GLU A 147 12.48 -11.78 19.98
N GLY A 148 11.87 -12.64 20.81
CA GLY A 148 10.83 -12.28 21.78
C GLY A 148 11.35 -11.57 23.02
#